data_AF-A0A4S2V6C8-F1
#
_entry.id   AF-A0A4S2V6C8-F1
#
_cell.length_a   1.000
_cell.length_b   1.000
_cell.length_c   1.000
_cell.angle_alpha   90.00
_cell.angle_beta   90.00
_cell.angle_gamma   90.00
#
_symmetry.space_group_name_H-M   'P 1'
#
loop_
_entity.id
_entity.type
_entity.pdbx_description
1 polymer ?
#
loop_
_entity_poly.entity_id
_entity_poly.type
_entity_poly.pdbx_seq_one_letter_code
_entity_poly.pdbx_strand_id
1 'polypeptide(L)'
;MAGGALIGCSARDASLSGDLNEDPILDAAQFPGSSQVSDPYNGCDEDDGFAYAGRTYDHPGSRADLIAHYRTTATQNGWQPDPSASTGGPHCFTRQKGHLTIHLSLHFPDTYNIPGEPQAKPSEYSIELTASHDGSAWC
;
A
#
# COMPACT_ATOMS: atom_id res chain seq x y z
N MET A 1 -25.12 19.62 -11.26
CA MET A 1 -24.34 18.45 -10.81
C MET A 1 -23.66 17.86 -12.02
N ALA A 2 -22.39 18.19 -12.25
CA ALA A 2 -21.57 17.56 -13.30
C ALA A 2 -20.26 17.17 -12.62
N GLY A 3 -20.19 15.94 -12.13
CA GLY A 3 -18.95 15.34 -11.63
C GLY A 3 -18.13 14.89 -12.83
N GLY A 4 -17.12 15.67 -13.19
CA GLY A 4 -16.10 15.24 -14.13
C GLY A 4 -15.19 14.25 -13.41
N ALA A 5 -14.96 13.08 -14.03
CA ALA A 5 -13.89 12.19 -13.63
C ALA A 5 -12.58 12.99 -13.57
N LEU A 6 -11.92 12.97 -12.41
CA LEU A 6 -10.61 13.59 -12.24
C LEU A 6 -9.59 12.72 -12.96
N ILE A 7 -9.37 13.00 -14.24
CA ILE A 7 -8.25 12.40 -14.98
C ILE A 7 -7.00 13.17 -14.58
N GLY A 8 -6.00 12.47 -14.05
CA GLY A 8 -4.66 12.96 -13.79
C GLY A 8 -4.38 13.42 -12.36
N CYS A 9 -3.11 13.32 -12.00
CA CYS A 9 -2.57 13.69 -10.71
C CYS A 9 -2.45 15.21 -10.53
N SER A 10 -2.98 15.72 -9.42
CA SER A 10 -2.85 17.12 -9.04
C SER A 10 -1.60 17.35 -8.16
N ALA A 11 -1.25 18.61 -7.93
CA ALA A 11 -0.21 18.97 -6.95
C ALA A 11 -0.56 18.51 -5.52
N ARG A 12 -1.86 18.34 -5.20
CA ARG A 12 -2.28 17.79 -3.90
C ARG A 12 -1.95 16.32 -3.78
N ASP A 13 -2.13 15.56 -4.85
CA ASP A 13 -1.82 14.12 -4.88
C ASP A 13 -0.30 13.89 -4.81
N ALA A 14 0.48 14.73 -5.49
CA ALA A 14 1.93 14.72 -5.36
C ALA A 14 2.39 14.99 -3.92
N SER A 15 1.85 16.03 -3.26
CA SER A 15 2.15 16.31 -1.85
C SER A 15 1.70 15.16 -0.93
N LEU A 16 0.51 14.61 -1.17
CA LEU A 16 -0.02 13.49 -0.40
C LEU A 16 0.87 12.25 -0.52
N SER A 17 1.40 11.95 -1.72
CA SER A 17 2.33 10.83 -1.90
C SER A 17 3.59 10.98 -1.04
N GLY A 18 4.10 12.21 -0.88
CA GLY A 18 5.22 12.52 0.01
C GLY A 18 4.85 12.27 1.48
N ASP A 19 3.68 12.75 1.91
CA ASP A 19 3.16 12.51 3.26
C ASP A 19 2.96 11.02 3.57
N LEU A 20 2.49 10.23 2.59
CA LEU A 20 2.34 8.78 2.73
C LEU A 20 3.70 8.09 2.83
N ASN A 21 4.69 8.56 2.07
CA ASN A 21 6.05 8.02 2.07
C ASN A 21 6.78 8.18 3.41
N GLU A 22 6.37 9.17 4.21
CA GLU A 22 6.88 9.44 5.56
C GLU A 22 6.12 8.67 6.66
N ASP A 23 5.07 7.92 6.32
CA ASP A 23 4.29 7.20 7.33
C ASP A 23 5.12 6.06 7.95
N PRO A 24 5.29 6.03 9.29
CA PRO A 24 6.16 5.07 9.95
C PRO A 24 5.68 3.62 9.81
N ILE A 25 4.44 3.38 9.40
CA ILE A 25 3.95 2.01 9.19
C ILE A 25 4.72 1.27 8.10
N LEU A 26 5.23 1.99 7.09
CA LEU A 26 5.96 1.41 5.95
C LEU A 26 7.25 0.70 6.39
N ASP A 27 7.88 1.19 7.46
CA ASP A 27 9.07 0.59 8.07
C ASP A 27 8.69 -0.32 9.26
N ALA A 28 7.71 0.09 10.07
CA ALA A 28 7.31 -0.67 11.26
C ALA A 28 6.73 -2.05 10.92
N ALA A 29 6.00 -2.17 9.80
CA ALA A 29 5.41 -3.43 9.35
C ALA A 29 6.38 -4.32 8.56
N GLN A 30 7.64 -3.91 8.39
CA GLN A 30 8.69 -4.75 7.84
C GLN A 30 8.83 -6.05 8.66
N PHE A 31 8.81 -7.19 7.98
CA PHE A 31 8.98 -8.48 8.63
C PHE A 31 10.42 -8.63 9.19
N PRO A 32 10.60 -9.18 10.41
CA PRO A 32 11.92 -9.34 11.00
C PRO A 32 12.88 -10.15 10.11
N GLY A 33 14.08 -9.62 9.91
CA GLY A 33 15.10 -10.23 9.05
C GLY A 33 14.90 -10.00 7.55
N SER A 34 13.86 -9.26 7.15
CA SER A 34 13.74 -8.80 5.76
C SER A 34 14.81 -7.77 5.40
N SER A 35 15.17 -7.74 4.12
CA SER A 35 16.03 -6.70 3.54
C SER A 35 15.25 -5.94 2.48
N GLN A 36 15.40 -4.62 2.43
CA GLN A 36 14.80 -3.81 1.38
C GLN A 36 15.52 -4.07 0.05
N VAL A 37 14.77 -4.33 -1.02
CA VAL A 37 15.34 -4.75 -2.33
C VAL A 37 15.27 -3.67 -3.41
N SER A 38 14.56 -2.58 -3.16
CA SER A 38 14.50 -1.40 -4.03
C SER A 38 14.46 -0.13 -3.20
N ASP A 39 14.72 1.02 -3.82
CA ASP A 39 14.48 2.29 -3.16
C ASP A 39 12.98 2.45 -2.78
N PRO A 40 12.68 3.25 -1.74
CA PRO A 40 11.34 3.77 -1.49
C PRO A 40 10.68 4.30 -2.77
N TYR A 41 9.39 4.04 -2.96
CA TYR A 41 8.65 4.58 -4.08
C TYR A 41 7.41 5.33 -3.59
N ASN A 42 7.04 6.38 -4.31
CA ASN A 42 5.81 7.12 -4.12
C ASN A 42 5.45 7.84 -5.42
N GLY A 43 4.17 8.10 -5.60
CA GLY A 43 3.67 8.75 -6.79
C GLY A 43 2.17 8.91 -6.73
N CYS A 44 1.57 9.08 -7.91
CA CYS A 44 0.14 9.12 -8.05
C CYS A 44 -0.25 8.36 -9.32
N ASP A 45 -1.36 7.64 -9.23
CA ASP A 45 -1.97 6.95 -10.36
C ASP A 45 -2.71 7.98 -11.23
N GLU A 46 -2.30 8.14 -12.49
CA GLU A 46 -2.89 9.14 -13.39
C GLU A 46 -4.29 8.77 -13.86
N ASP A 47 -4.62 7.48 -13.90
CA ASP A 47 -5.90 6.97 -14.37
C ASP A 47 -6.97 7.13 -13.29
N ASP A 48 -6.60 6.86 -12.04
CA ASP A 48 -7.51 6.82 -10.90
C ASP A 48 -7.41 8.03 -9.96
N GLY A 49 -6.34 8.81 -10.04
CA GLY A 49 -6.18 10.06 -9.30
C GLY A 49 -5.99 9.87 -7.79
N PHE A 50 -5.29 8.79 -7.38
CA PHE A 50 -4.90 8.59 -5.99
C PHE A 50 -3.38 8.57 -5.82
N ALA A 51 -2.93 9.06 -4.67
CA ALA A 51 -1.53 9.03 -4.28
C ALA A 51 -1.18 7.67 -3.67
N TYR A 52 0.04 7.19 -3.93
CA TYR A 52 0.58 5.97 -3.34
C TYR A 52 2.00 6.17 -2.81
N ALA A 53 2.39 5.36 -1.83
CA ALA A 53 3.76 5.23 -1.38
C ALA A 53 4.02 3.85 -0.77
N GLY A 54 5.18 3.26 -1.00
CA GLY A 54 5.48 1.92 -0.53
C GLY A 54 6.95 1.58 -0.37
N ARG A 55 7.17 0.38 0.15
CA ARG A 55 8.48 -0.25 0.35
C ARG A 55 8.41 -1.70 -0.11
N THR A 56 9.43 -2.16 -0.81
CA THR A 56 9.55 -3.55 -1.24
C THR A 56 10.71 -4.23 -0.53
N TYR A 57 10.42 -5.39 0.03
CA TYR A 57 11.33 -6.16 0.86
C TYR A 57 11.41 -7.61 0.38
N ASP A 58 12.51 -8.27 0.70
CA ASP A 58 12.70 -9.71 0.57
C ASP A 58 12.73 -10.34 1.97
N HIS A 59 11.97 -11.42 2.20
CA HIS A 59 11.87 -12.07 3.51
C HIS A 59 12.47 -13.49 3.55
N PRO A 60 13.07 -13.89 4.68
CA PRO A 60 13.54 -15.27 4.87
C PRO A 60 12.47 -16.24 5.42
N GLY A 61 11.34 -15.70 5.93
CA GLY A 61 10.30 -16.47 6.63
C GLY A 61 9.27 -17.18 5.75
N SER A 62 8.14 -17.59 6.32
CA SER A 62 6.99 -18.06 5.55
C SER A 62 6.02 -16.91 5.26
N ARG A 63 5.29 -16.99 4.14
CA ARG A 63 4.25 -16.01 3.79
C ARG A 63 3.15 -15.93 4.85
N ALA A 64 2.82 -17.03 5.52
CA ALA A 64 1.82 -17.05 6.59
C ALA A 64 2.28 -16.25 7.82
N ASP A 65 3.54 -16.40 8.23
CA ASP A 65 4.12 -15.66 9.36
C ASP A 65 4.22 -14.17 9.05
N LEU A 66 4.61 -13.83 7.81
CA LEU A 66 4.65 -12.47 7.32
C LEU A 66 3.28 -11.80 7.41
N ILE A 67 2.25 -12.47 6.91
CA ILE A 67 0.87 -11.97 6.97
C ILE A 67 0.40 -11.77 8.42
N ALA A 68 0.71 -12.72 9.31
CA ALA A 68 0.34 -12.63 10.72
C ALA A 68 1.04 -11.46 11.41
N HIS A 69 2.34 -11.27 11.13
CA HIS A 69 3.12 -10.13 11.62
C HIS A 69 2.54 -8.81 11.12
N TYR A 70 2.36 -8.66 9.81
CA TYR A 70 1.77 -7.47 9.19
C TYR A 70 0.44 -7.08 9.84
N ARG A 71 -0.50 -8.03 9.99
CA ARG A 71 -1.81 -7.76 10.61
C ARG A 71 -1.68 -7.31 12.07
N THR A 72 -0.79 -7.95 12.82
CA THR A 72 -0.55 -7.63 14.23
C THR A 72 0.01 -6.22 14.35
N THR A 73 1.03 -5.89 13.56
CA THR A 73 1.69 -4.59 13.56
C THR A 73 0.74 -3.48 13.10
N ALA A 74 -0.04 -3.71 12.02
CA ALA A 74 -1.05 -2.76 11.56
C ALA A 74 -2.04 -2.43 12.69
N THR A 75 -2.61 -3.44 13.34
CA THR A 75 -3.57 -3.25 14.43
C THR A 75 -2.96 -2.52 15.62
N GLN A 76 -1.72 -2.86 16.00
CA GLN A 76 -1.00 -2.18 17.09
C GLN A 76 -0.71 -0.70 16.79
N ASN A 77 -0.60 -0.33 15.51
CA ASN A 77 -0.40 1.04 15.04
C ASN A 77 -1.71 1.77 14.71
N GLY A 78 -2.85 1.25 15.18
CA GLY A 78 -4.16 1.89 15.07
C GLY A 78 -4.84 1.74 13.71
N TRP A 79 -4.33 0.86 12.84
CA TRP A 79 -4.99 0.53 11.59
C TRP A 79 -6.12 -0.48 11.83
N GLN A 80 -7.22 -0.35 11.10
CA GLN A 80 -8.40 -1.19 11.24
C GLN A 80 -8.57 -2.05 9.98
N PRO A 81 -8.86 -3.36 10.09
CA PRO A 81 -9.16 -4.18 8.92
C PRO A 81 -10.30 -3.56 8.12
N ASP A 82 -10.13 -3.47 6.79
CA ASP A 82 -11.20 -2.95 5.93
C ASP A 82 -12.35 -3.98 5.86
N PRO A 83 -13.55 -3.67 6.40
CA PRO A 83 -14.67 -4.61 6.41
C PRO A 83 -15.24 -4.87 5.01
N SER A 84 -14.94 -4.00 4.04
CA SER A 84 -15.38 -4.12 2.64
C SER A 84 -14.44 -4.98 1.80
N ALA A 85 -13.25 -5.34 2.31
CA ALA A 85 -12.22 -6.13 1.63
C ALA A 85 -12.57 -7.62 1.43
N SER A 86 -13.83 -7.92 1.14
CA SER A 86 -14.28 -9.21 0.62
C SER A 86 -13.64 -9.56 -0.74
N THR A 87 -13.09 -8.57 -1.46
CA THR A 87 -12.42 -8.70 -2.76
C THR A 87 -10.96 -8.22 -2.79
N GLY A 88 -10.50 -7.40 -1.83
CA GLY A 88 -9.14 -6.83 -1.76
C GLY A 88 -8.09 -7.69 -1.03
N GLY A 89 -8.44 -8.95 -0.73
CA GLY A 89 -7.58 -9.87 0.02
C GLY A 89 -7.49 -9.53 1.51
N PRO A 90 -7.02 -10.48 2.36
CA PRO A 90 -7.09 -10.35 3.82
C PRO A 90 -5.94 -9.51 4.39
N HIS A 91 -5.55 -8.48 3.62
CA HIS A 91 -4.36 -7.65 3.77
C HIS A 91 -4.68 -6.15 3.72
N CYS A 92 -5.94 -5.78 3.55
CA CYS A 92 -6.36 -4.39 3.52
C CYS A 92 -6.72 -3.87 4.91
N PHE A 93 -6.10 -2.76 5.30
CA PHE A 93 -6.41 -2.02 6.51
C PHE A 93 -6.64 -0.55 6.16
N THR A 94 -7.33 0.18 7.03
CA THR A 94 -7.58 1.61 6.87
C THR A 94 -7.25 2.38 8.13
N ARG A 95 -6.91 3.65 7.97
CA ARG A 95 -6.76 4.62 9.05
C ARG A 95 -7.24 6.00 8.59
N GLN A 96 -7.90 6.72 9.47
CA GLN A 96 -8.34 8.09 9.21
C GLN A 96 -7.23 9.09 9.52
N LYS A 97 -6.95 10.02 8.60
CA LYS A 97 -6.06 11.17 8.80
C LYS A 97 -6.79 12.45 8.36
N GLY A 98 -7.41 13.14 9.30
CA GLY A 98 -8.28 14.28 8.99
C GLY A 98 -9.53 13.81 8.23
N HIS A 99 -9.75 14.33 7.02
CA HIS A 99 -10.83 13.89 6.11
C HIS A 99 -10.41 12.76 5.17
N LEU A 100 -9.15 12.32 5.21
CA LEU A 100 -8.63 11.27 4.34
C LEU A 100 -8.78 9.89 4.98
N THR A 101 -9.24 8.93 4.19
CA THR A 101 -9.04 7.52 4.46
C THR A 101 -7.75 7.09 3.80
N ILE A 102 -6.79 6.63 4.58
CA ILE A 102 -5.57 5.99 4.06
C ILE A 102 -5.79 4.49 4.11
N HIS A 103 -5.47 3.82 3.02
CA HIS A 103 -5.49 2.36 2.91
C HIS A 103 -4.05 1.85 3.05
N LEU A 104 -3.89 0.74 3.77
CA LEU A 104 -2.64 0.02 3.92
C LEU A 104 -2.85 -1.38 3.37
N SER A 105 -1.98 -1.76 2.44
CA SER A 105 -2.02 -3.03 1.73
C SER A 105 -0.69 -3.76 1.83
N LEU A 106 -0.80 -5.08 1.76
CA LEU A 106 0.34 -5.99 1.62
C LEU A 106 0.18 -6.75 0.30
N HIS A 107 1.19 -6.61 -0.54
CA HIS A 107 1.25 -7.15 -1.89
C HIS A 107 2.33 -8.22 -2.03
N PHE A 108 2.10 -9.15 -2.94
CA PHE A 108 3.03 -10.24 -3.26
C PHE A 108 3.26 -10.23 -4.77
N PRO A 109 4.33 -9.56 -5.23
CA PRO A 109 4.55 -9.32 -6.66
C PRO A 109 4.66 -10.60 -7.50
N ASP A 110 5.05 -11.73 -6.90
CA ASP A 110 5.08 -13.05 -7.56
C ASP A 110 3.69 -13.51 -8.05
N THR A 111 2.61 -12.96 -7.49
CA THR A 111 1.24 -13.36 -7.83
C THR A 111 0.65 -12.63 -9.04
N TYR A 112 1.25 -11.53 -9.51
CA TYR A 112 0.67 -10.70 -10.57
C TYR A 112 0.75 -11.33 -11.96
N ASN A 113 1.69 -12.27 -12.19
CA ASN A 113 1.84 -13.00 -13.46
C ASN A 113 1.79 -12.09 -14.71
N ILE A 114 2.52 -10.98 -14.68
CA ILE A 114 2.51 -9.98 -15.77
C ILE A 114 3.31 -10.53 -16.97
N PRO A 115 2.70 -10.71 -18.16
CA PRO A 115 3.42 -11.21 -19.33
C PRO A 115 4.52 -10.26 -19.79
N GLY A 116 5.75 -10.77 -19.96
CA GLY A 116 6.88 -10.00 -20.48
C GLY A 116 7.74 -9.32 -19.40
N GLU A 117 7.28 -9.29 -18.15
CA GLU A 117 8.07 -8.79 -17.02
C GLU A 117 8.85 -9.94 -16.34
N PRO A 118 10.06 -9.68 -15.81
CA PRO A 118 10.73 -10.62 -14.93
C PRO A 118 9.81 -10.97 -13.75
N GLN A 119 9.68 -12.27 -13.45
CA GLN A 119 8.92 -12.69 -12.27
C GLN A 119 9.65 -12.27 -11.00
N ALA A 120 8.93 -11.60 -10.10
CA ALA A 120 9.40 -11.31 -8.77
C ALA A 120 9.64 -12.61 -7.97
N LYS A 121 10.49 -12.54 -6.95
CA LYS A 121 10.76 -13.71 -6.12
C LYS A 121 9.56 -14.02 -5.22
N PRO A 122 9.26 -15.30 -4.92
CA PRO A 122 8.20 -15.64 -3.96
C PRO A 122 8.42 -15.10 -2.54
N SER A 123 9.64 -14.70 -2.21
CA SER A 123 10.05 -14.08 -0.95
C SER A 123 9.92 -12.56 -0.95
N GLU A 124 9.65 -11.94 -2.11
CA GLU A 124 9.45 -10.50 -2.22
C GLU A 124 8.01 -10.11 -1.89
N TYR A 125 7.86 -9.02 -1.17
CA TYR A 125 6.57 -8.44 -0.79
C TYR A 125 6.68 -6.93 -0.70
N SER A 126 5.56 -6.25 -0.88
CA SER A 126 5.48 -4.79 -0.78
C SER A 126 4.43 -4.38 0.23
N ILE A 127 4.78 -3.40 1.05
CA ILE A 127 3.84 -2.70 1.92
C ILE A 127 3.57 -1.35 1.28
N GLU A 128 2.31 -1.03 1.08
CA GLU A 128 1.90 0.16 0.35
C GLU A 128 0.79 0.90 1.08
N LEU A 129 0.84 2.22 0.97
CA LEU A 129 -0.20 3.14 1.37
C LEU A 129 -0.80 3.79 0.14
N THR A 130 -2.13 3.89 0.12
CA THR A 130 -2.85 4.67 -0.90
C THR A 130 -3.86 5.60 -0.23
N ALA A 131 -4.06 6.78 -0.82
CA ALA A 131 -5.07 7.73 -0.39
C ALA A 131 -5.43 8.68 -1.53
N SER A 132 -6.66 9.19 -1.54
CA SER A 132 -7.11 10.21 -2.51
C SER A 132 -7.76 11.38 -1.79
N HIS A 133 -7.50 12.60 -2.27
CA HIS A 133 -8.17 13.80 -1.79
C HIS A 133 -9.59 13.95 -2.33
N ASP A 134 -9.79 13.61 -3.59
CA ASP A 134 -10.95 14.01 -4.38
C ASP A 134 -11.68 12.81 -5.02
N GLY A 135 -11.18 11.59 -4.80
CA GLY A 135 -11.72 10.34 -5.33
C GLY A 135 -11.75 9.20 -4.28
N SER A 136 -11.66 7.96 -4.76
CA SER A 136 -11.56 6.76 -3.92
C SER A 136 -10.15 6.19 -4.07
N ALA A 137 -9.52 5.83 -2.95
CA ALA A 137 -8.35 4.96 -2.94
C ALA A 137 -8.77 3.57 -2.43
N TRP A 138 -7.92 2.58 -2.67
CA TRP A 138 -8.19 1.21 -2.26
C TRP A 138 -6.90 0.42 -2.03
N CYS A 139 -7.09 -0.75 -1.44
CA CYS A 139 -6.21 -1.90 -1.60
C CYS A 139 -6.70 -2.72 -2.80
#